data_AF-A0A354P708-F1
#
_entry.id   AF-A0A354P708-F1
#
_cell.length_a   1.000
_cell.length_b   1.000
_cell.length_c   1.000
_cell.angle_alpha   90.00
_cell.angle_beta   90.00
_cell.angle_gamma   90.00
#
_symmetry.space_group_name_H-M   'P 1'
#
loop_
_entity.id
_entity.type
_entity.pdbx_description
1 polymer ?
#
loop_
_entity_poly.entity_id
_entity_poly.type
_entity_poly.pdbx_seq_one_letter_code
_entity_poly.pdbx_strand_id
1 'polypeptide(L)'
;MVQLSPRWLTLVLKVVGAVTMTAFAAAIMPQAWIVSLATWLGFDPFPSAPLTFYLARNLSLMYGFIGMLVLWIATHIDQYRSLVRPFAYATTLFGISQAIVDAQAAMPFWWTAFESVSTIFGGIMIAWLDHVTPKESSATSDSPSSGSSM
;
A
#
# COMPACT_ATOMS: atom_id res chain seq x y z
N MET A 1 -16.82 -21.29 -5.08
CA MET A 1 -16.35 -19.90 -5.19
C MET A 1 -16.39 -19.31 -3.79
N VAL A 2 -15.26 -18.92 -3.22
CA VAL A 2 -15.22 -18.30 -1.88
C VAL A 2 -15.67 -16.85 -2.06
N GLN A 3 -16.81 -16.46 -1.48
CA GLN A 3 -17.25 -15.07 -1.40
C GLN A 3 -16.92 -14.55 -0.01
N LEU A 4 -16.03 -13.56 0.07
CA LEU A 4 -15.70 -12.90 1.34
C LEU A 4 -16.56 -11.66 1.52
N SER A 5 -16.86 -11.31 2.77
CA SER A 5 -17.55 -10.05 3.07
C SER A 5 -16.71 -8.86 2.57
N PRO A 6 -17.32 -7.82 1.99
CA PRO A 6 -16.60 -6.62 1.53
C PRO A 6 -15.73 -5.95 2.59
N ARG A 7 -16.04 -6.17 3.87
CA ARG A 7 -15.31 -5.68 5.04
C ARG A 7 -13.84 -6.10 5.08
N TRP A 8 -13.48 -7.26 4.52
CA TRP A 8 -12.10 -7.75 4.54
C TRP A 8 -11.16 -6.93 3.65
N LEU A 9 -11.60 -6.60 2.44
CA LEU A 9 -10.85 -5.72 1.53
C LEU A 9 -10.62 -4.35 2.18
N THR A 10 -11.68 -3.76 2.74
CA THR A 10 -11.60 -2.49 3.45
C THR A 10 -10.67 -2.56 4.66
N LEU A 11 -10.74 -3.64 5.46
CA LEU A 11 -9.88 -3.83 6.62
C LEU A 11 -8.40 -3.91 6.22
N VAL A 12 -8.08 -4.70 5.19
CA VAL A 12 -6.70 -4.81 4.69
C VAL A 12 -6.19 -3.46 4.21
N LEU A 13 -6.96 -2.72 3.41
CA LEU A 13 -6.57 -1.38 2.96
C LEU A 13 -6.38 -0.42 4.13
N LYS A 14 -7.25 -0.47 5.16
CA LYS A 14 -7.09 0.35 6.37
C LYS A 14 -5.82 0.01 7.14
N VAL A 15 -5.52 -1.28 7.33
CA VAL A 15 -4.30 -1.72 8.01
C VAL A 15 -3.07 -1.29 7.23
N VAL A 16 -3.04 -1.52 5.91
CA VAL A 16 -1.95 -1.09 5.04
C VAL A 16 -1.75 0.43 5.16
N GLY A 17 -2.79 1.22 4.94
CA GLY A 17 -2.65 2.69 5.00
C GLY A 17 -2.25 3.21 6.38
N ALA A 18 -2.76 2.60 7.47
CA ALA A 18 -2.39 2.96 8.84
C ALA A 18 -0.92 2.64 9.16
N VAL A 19 -0.44 1.46 8.77
CA VAL A 19 0.98 1.08 8.93
C VAL A 19 1.86 2.01 8.10
N THR A 20 1.52 2.25 6.84
CA THR A 20 2.30 3.13 5.96
C THR A 20 2.32 4.58 6.48
N MET A 21 1.26 5.07 7.13
CA MET A 21 1.25 6.40 7.75
C MET A 21 2.26 6.57 8.88
N THR A 22 2.71 5.49 9.52
CA THR A 22 3.79 5.57 10.53
C THR A 22 5.11 6.11 9.95
N ALA A 23 5.26 6.09 8.62
CA ALA A 23 6.39 6.71 7.92
C ALA A 23 6.47 8.24 8.15
N PHE A 24 5.38 8.93 8.49
CA PHE A 24 5.48 10.34 8.91
C PHE A 24 6.32 10.51 10.18
N ALA A 25 6.22 9.57 11.13
CA ALA A 25 7.07 9.59 12.32
C ALA A 25 8.55 9.35 11.95
N ALA A 26 8.81 8.42 11.02
CA ALA A 26 10.16 8.19 10.50
C ALA A 26 10.73 9.43 9.77
N ALA A 27 9.89 10.24 9.11
CA ALA A 27 10.34 11.45 8.43
C ALA A 27 10.85 12.54 9.39
N ILE A 28 10.31 12.61 10.60
CA ILE A 28 10.68 13.64 11.59
C ILE A 28 11.66 13.14 12.65
N MET A 29 12.00 11.84 12.66
CA MET A 29 12.86 11.28 13.70
C MET A 29 14.26 11.92 13.73
N PRO A 30 14.93 11.97 14.90
CA PRO A 30 16.30 12.46 15.01
C PRO A 30 17.28 11.67 14.14
N GLN A 31 18.32 12.34 13.63
CA GLN A 31 19.37 11.71 12.82
C GLN A 31 20.02 10.51 13.54
N ALA A 32 20.24 10.65 14.85
CA ALA A 32 20.82 9.61 15.68
C ALA A 32 19.99 8.31 15.67
N TRP A 33 18.66 8.40 15.60
CA TRP A 33 17.79 7.23 15.55
C TRP A 33 17.97 6.47 14.23
N ILE A 34 18.02 7.20 13.12
CA ILE A 34 18.26 6.63 11.77
C ILE A 34 19.57 5.84 11.75
N VAL A 35 20.64 6.48 12.21
CA VAL A 35 21.98 5.86 12.25
C VAL A 35 21.97 4.64 13.18
N SER A 36 21.40 4.74 14.38
CA SER A 36 21.35 3.63 15.33
C SER A 36 20.58 2.42 14.81
N LEU A 37 19.45 2.64 14.13
CA LEU A 37 18.65 1.58 13.51
C LEU A 37 19.39 0.95 12.34
N ALA A 38 20.01 1.76 11.48
CA ALA A 38 20.80 1.28 10.36
C ALA A 38 21.98 0.41 10.83
N THR A 39 22.75 0.86 11.82
CA THR A 39 23.85 0.09 12.41
C THR A 39 23.33 -1.18 13.07
N TRP A 40 22.21 -1.14 13.80
CA TRP A 40 21.59 -2.32 14.40
C TRP A 40 21.15 -3.35 13.35
N LEU A 41 20.67 -2.90 12.19
CA LEU A 41 20.33 -3.74 11.03
C LEU A 41 21.56 -4.23 10.25
N GLY A 42 22.78 -3.78 10.61
CA GLY A 42 24.02 -4.16 9.95
C GLY A 42 24.40 -3.31 8.73
N PHE A 43 23.77 -2.14 8.55
CA PHE A 43 24.07 -1.18 7.48
C PHE A 43 25.13 -0.16 7.91
N ASP A 44 26.35 -0.63 8.19
CA ASP A 44 27.48 0.19 8.64
C ASP A 44 28.63 0.16 7.62
N PRO A 45 29.30 1.30 7.29
CA PRO A 45 29.05 2.65 7.81
C PRO A 45 27.84 3.32 7.17
N PHE A 46 26.93 3.88 8.00
CA PHE A 46 25.84 4.72 7.48
C PHE A 46 26.41 6.05 6.94
N PRO A 47 26.16 6.42 5.67
CA PRO A 47 26.73 7.64 5.10
C PRO A 47 26.27 8.90 5.83
N SER A 48 27.22 9.73 6.28
CA SER A 48 26.94 11.00 6.97
C SER A 48 26.62 12.17 6.01
N ALA A 49 26.45 11.88 4.71
CA ALA A 49 26.17 12.90 3.71
C ALA A 49 24.76 13.50 3.90
N PRO A 50 24.57 14.83 3.80
CA PRO A 50 23.26 15.47 3.94
C PRO A 50 22.20 14.89 2.99
N LEU A 51 22.61 14.49 1.79
CA LEU A 51 21.73 13.91 0.77
C LEU A 51 21.08 12.60 1.25
N THR A 52 21.79 11.77 2.02
CA THR A 52 21.27 10.49 2.53
C THR A 52 20.09 10.71 3.47
N PHE A 53 20.22 11.65 4.41
CA PHE A 53 19.13 11.98 5.32
C PHE A 53 17.98 12.69 4.61
N TYR A 54 18.27 13.56 3.66
CA TYR A 54 17.26 14.21 2.83
C TYR A 54 16.42 13.18 2.05
N LEU A 55 17.06 12.21 1.38
CA LEU A 55 16.38 11.14 0.63
C LEU A 55 15.55 10.26 1.57
N ALA A 56 16.12 9.79 2.68
CA ALA A 56 15.42 8.94 3.64
C ALA A 56 14.15 9.62 4.20
N ARG A 57 14.23 10.91 4.54
CA ARG A 57 13.09 11.68 5.04
C ARG A 57 12.05 11.94 3.95
N ASN A 58 12.46 12.30 2.74
CA ASN A 58 11.52 12.52 1.63
C ASN A 58 10.79 11.23 1.23
N LEU A 59 11.51 10.11 1.20
CA LEU A 59 10.90 8.81 0.95
C LEU A 59 9.87 8.47 2.04
N SER A 60 10.22 8.72 3.31
CA SER A 60 9.30 8.54 4.43
C SER A 60 8.05 9.43 4.33
N LEU A 61 8.20 10.70 3.92
CA LEU A 61 7.07 11.59 3.66
C LEU A 61 6.19 11.06 2.51
N MET A 62 6.79 10.61 1.43
CA MET A 62 6.07 10.05 0.27
C MET A 62 5.23 8.85 0.69
N TYR A 63 5.80 7.91 1.46
CA TYR A 63 5.05 6.79 2.02
C TYR A 63 3.95 7.26 2.98
N GLY A 64 4.21 8.23 3.84
CA GLY A 64 3.18 8.81 4.72
C GLY A 64 1.96 9.32 3.95
N PHE A 65 2.18 10.07 2.87
CA PHE A 65 1.11 10.55 2.00
C PHE A 65 0.40 9.43 1.24
N ILE A 66 1.13 8.40 0.78
CA ILE A 66 0.53 7.20 0.20
C ILE A 66 -0.37 6.51 1.23
N GLY A 67 0.08 6.35 2.48
CA GLY A 67 -0.72 5.76 3.55
C GLY A 67 -2.01 6.54 3.81
N MET A 68 -1.92 7.88 3.82
CA MET A 68 -3.09 8.76 3.94
C MET A 68 -4.07 8.56 2.77
N LEU A 69 -3.59 8.49 1.53
CA LEU A 69 -4.42 8.26 0.34
C LEU A 69 -5.10 6.87 0.39
N VAL A 70 -4.37 5.83 0.79
CA VAL A 70 -4.91 4.48 0.92
C VAL A 70 -6.00 4.43 1.99
N LEU A 71 -5.80 5.09 3.14
CA LEU A 71 -6.83 5.21 4.16
C LEU A 71 -8.06 5.95 3.65
N TRP A 72 -7.88 7.04 2.91
CA TRP A 72 -8.98 7.77 2.29
C TRP A 72 -9.81 6.87 1.37
N ILE A 73 -9.14 6.15 0.46
CA ILE A 73 -9.78 5.17 -0.43
C ILE A 73 -10.50 4.08 0.38
N ALA A 74 -9.87 3.56 1.44
CA ALA A 74 -10.47 2.53 2.28
C ALA A 74 -11.71 3.02 3.03
N THR A 75 -11.73 4.28 3.47
CA THR A 75 -12.90 4.89 4.14
C THR A 75 -14.06 5.17 3.19
N HIS A 76 -13.77 5.47 1.93
CA HIS A 76 -14.76 5.79 0.88
C HIS A 76 -14.76 4.72 -0.22
N ILE A 77 -14.65 3.45 0.17
CA ILE A 77 -14.40 2.34 -0.76
C ILE A 77 -15.48 2.20 -1.83
N ASP A 78 -16.74 2.55 -1.51
CA ASP A 78 -17.87 2.45 -2.43
C ASP A 78 -17.72 3.43 -3.61
N GLN A 79 -17.12 4.60 -3.36
CA GLN A 79 -16.87 5.62 -4.38
C GLN A 79 -15.60 5.34 -5.19
N TYR A 80 -14.58 4.77 -4.54
CA TYR A 80 -13.25 4.58 -5.12
C TYR A 80 -12.92 3.12 -5.46
N ARG A 81 -13.92 2.24 -5.56
CA ARG A 81 -13.71 0.80 -5.79
C ARG A 81 -12.92 0.52 -7.07
N SER A 82 -13.10 1.36 -8.09
CA SER A 82 -12.35 1.27 -9.36
C SER A 82 -10.84 1.49 -9.20
N LEU A 83 -10.39 2.19 -8.15
CA LEU A 83 -8.98 2.46 -7.88
C LEU A 83 -8.26 1.31 -7.16
N VAL A 84 -8.99 0.39 -6.52
CA VAL A 84 -8.41 -0.72 -5.75
C VAL A 84 -7.54 -1.61 -6.64
N ARG A 85 -8.01 -1.94 -7.84
CA ARG A 85 -7.31 -2.85 -8.76
C ARG A 85 -6.05 -2.21 -9.38
N PRO A 86 -6.09 -0.96 -9.89
CA PRO A 86 -4.88 -0.22 -10.23
C PRO A 86 -3.90 -0.12 -9.06
N PHE A 87 -4.38 0.15 -7.85
CA PHE A 87 -3.53 0.23 -6.65
C PHE A 87 -2.85 -1.11 -6.34
N ALA A 88 -3.57 -2.23 -6.48
CA ALA A 88 -3.00 -3.57 -6.29
C ALA A 88 -1.89 -3.89 -7.31
N TYR A 89 -2.10 -3.55 -8.59
CA TYR A 89 -1.07 -3.71 -9.62
C TYR A 89 0.12 -2.78 -9.40
N ALA A 90 -0.13 -1.51 -9.05
CA ALA A 90 0.92 -0.55 -8.73
C ALA A 90 1.75 -1.02 -7.53
N THR A 91 1.11 -1.55 -6.48
CA THR A 91 1.80 -2.09 -5.30
C THR A 91 2.65 -3.32 -5.67
N THR A 92 2.12 -4.22 -6.49
CA THR A 92 2.86 -5.40 -6.96
C THR A 92 4.09 -4.99 -7.79
N LEU A 93 3.90 -4.06 -8.73
CA LEU A 93 4.98 -3.52 -9.55
C LEU A 93 6.02 -2.78 -8.69
N PHE A 94 5.56 -2.04 -7.68
CA PHE A 94 6.43 -1.33 -6.75
C PHE A 94 7.33 -2.29 -6.00
N GLY A 95 6.81 -3.41 -5.48
CA GLY A 95 7.63 -4.44 -4.84
C GLY A 95 8.67 -5.08 -5.78
N ILE A 96 8.35 -5.23 -7.06
CA ILE A 96 9.33 -5.67 -8.07
C ILE A 96 10.40 -4.59 -8.30
N SER A 97 9.99 -3.32 -8.38
CA SER A 97 10.92 -2.20 -8.51
C SER A 97 11.83 -2.05 -7.29
N GLN A 98 11.32 -2.26 -6.07
CA GLN A 98 12.11 -2.30 -4.84
C GLN A 98 13.20 -3.38 -4.94
N ALA A 99 12.87 -4.59 -5.39
CA ALA A 99 13.86 -5.66 -5.55
C ALA A 99 15.00 -5.27 -6.51
N ILE A 100 14.67 -4.58 -7.62
CA ILE A 100 15.66 -4.12 -8.60
C ILE A 100 16.54 -3.02 -7.98
N VAL A 101 15.94 -2.05 -7.30
CA VAL A 101 16.67 -0.94 -6.65
C VAL A 101 17.58 -1.47 -5.55
N ASP A 102 17.11 -2.39 -4.72
CA ASP A 102 17.89 -3.00 -3.65
C ASP A 102 19.09 -3.78 -4.19
N ALA A 103 18.89 -4.52 -5.29
CA ALA A 103 19.99 -5.22 -5.97
C ALA A 103 21.03 -4.24 -6.53
N GLN A 104 20.59 -3.11 -7.10
CA GLN A 104 21.47 -2.04 -7.58
C GLN A 104 22.20 -1.32 -6.43
N ALA A 105 21.55 -1.20 -5.27
CA ALA A 105 22.10 -0.60 -4.06
C ALA A 105 22.96 -1.58 -3.24
N ALA A 106 23.13 -2.82 -3.72
CA ALA A 106 23.85 -3.90 -3.02
C ALA A 106 23.34 -4.16 -1.60
N MET A 107 22.03 -4.03 -1.39
CA MET A 107 21.40 -4.35 -0.11
C MET A 107 21.50 -5.85 0.19
N PRO A 108 21.58 -6.26 1.47
CA PRO A 108 21.59 -7.66 1.85
C PRO A 108 20.33 -8.39 1.38
N PHE A 109 20.50 -9.62 0.91
CA PHE A 109 19.42 -10.43 0.35
C PHE A 109 18.21 -10.58 1.30
N TRP A 110 18.45 -10.73 2.60
CA TRP A 110 17.36 -10.88 3.57
C TRP A 110 16.49 -9.62 3.67
N TRP A 111 17.10 -8.44 3.52
CA TRP A 111 16.40 -7.16 3.52
C TRP A 111 15.56 -7.05 2.25
N THR A 112 16.18 -7.27 1.09
CA THR A 112 15.51 -7.24 -0.21
C THR A 112 14.35 -8.22 -0.28
N ALA A 113 14.55 -9.44 0.21
CA ALA A 113 13.51 -10.45 0.26
C ALA A 113 12.36 -9.99 1.15
N PHE A 114 12.64 -9.50 2.37
CA PHE A 114 11.60 -9.05 3.29
C PHE A 114 10.81 -7.86 2.72
N GLU A 115 11.49 -6.82 2.23
CA GLU A 115 10.87 -5.61 1.70
C GLU A 115 10.07 -5.91 0.42
N SER A 116 10.68 -6.58 -0.56
CA SER A 116 10.06 -6.79 -1.86
C SER A 116 8.96 -7.85 -1.84
N VAL A 117 9.19 -9.00 -1.17
CA VAL A 117 8.21 -10.09 -1.13
C VAL A 117 6.97 -9.67 -0.35
N SER A 118 7.14 -8.95 0.77
CA SER A 118 5.99 -8.48 1.55
C SER A 118 5.11 -7.49 0.75
N THR A 119 5.72 -6.57 0.00
CA THR A 119 5.00 -5.63 -0.86
C THR A 119 4.30 -6.32 -2.03
N ILE A 120 5.00 -7.23 -2.74
CA ILE A 120 4.41 -8.02 -3.84
C ILE A 120 3.22 -8.83 -3.32
N PHE A 121 3.41 -9.52 -2.20
CA PHE A 121 2.35 -10.30 -1.56
C PHE A 121 1.16 -9.42 -1.17
N GLY A 122 1.39 -8.24 -0.62
CA GLY A 122 0.35 -7.27 -0.31
C GLY A 122 -0.46 -6.85 -1.54
N GLY A 123 0.21 -6.54 -2.65
CA GLY A 123 -0.44 -6.23 -3.92
C GLY A 123 -1.29 -7.38 -4.46
N ILE A 124 -0.76 -8.60 -4.47
CA ILE A 124 -1.48 -9.80 -4.91
C ILE A 124 -2.69 -10.08 -4.01
N MET A 125 -2.52 -9.95 -2.69
CA MET A 125 -3.60 -10.13 -1.71
C MET A 125 -4.75 -9.15 -1.96
N ILE A 126 -4.45 -7.87 -2.21
CA ILE A 126 -5.47 -6.86 -2.51
C ILE A 126 -6.19 -7.18 -3.83
N ALA A 127 -5.44 -7.56 -4.89
CA ALA A 127 -6.05 -7.94 -6.17
C ALA A 127 -6.98 -9.16 -6.03
N TRP A 128 -6.55 -10.15 -5.25
CA TRP A 128 -7.36 -11.33 -4.95
C TRP A 128 -8.63 -10.96 -4.18
N LEU A 129 -8.51 -10.14 -3.12
CA LEU A 129 -9.65 -9.67 -2.32
C LEU A 129 -10.64 -8.85 -3.15
N ASP A 130 -10.16 -8.00 -4.06
CA ASP A 130 -11.02 -7.26 -4.98
C ASP A 130 -11.79 -8.18 -5.92
N HIS A 131 -11.15 -9.25 -6.41
CA HIS A 131 -11.76 -10.23 -7.30
C HIS A 131 -12.84 -11.09 -6.63
N VAL A 132 -12.64 -11.48 -5.37
CA VAL A 132 -13.59 -12.34 -4.63
C VAL A 132 -14.71 -11.57 -3.92
N THR A 133 -14.61 -10.24 -3.86
CA THR A 133 -15.63 -9.38 -3.25
C THR A 133 -16.61 -8.90 -4.33
N PRO A 134 -17.88 -9.33 -4.30
CA PRO A 134 -18.88 -8.89 -5.27
C PRO A 134 -19.00 -7.36 -5.28
N LYS A 135 -19.14 -6.78 -6.48
CA LYS A 135 -19.57 -5.40 -6.62
C LYS A 135 -21.07 -5.41 -6.41
N GLU A 136 -21.60 -4.66 -5.44
CA GLU A 136 -23.05 -4.51 -5.32
C GLU A 136 -23.56 -3.98 -6.65
N SER A 137 -24.30 -4.83 -7.37
CA SER A 137 -25.01 -4.46 -8.56
C SER A 137 -26.02 -3.39 -8.16
N SER A 138 -25.94 -2.23 -8.79
CA SER A 138 -26.98 -1.21 -8.77
C SER A 138 -28.31 -1.80 -9.29
N ALA A 139 -29.03 -2.52 -8.43
CA ALA A 139 -30.46 -2.75 -8.53
C ALA A 139 -31.09 -1.59 -7.74
N THR A 140 -31.94 -0.73 -8.28
CA THR A 140 -33.15 -1.05 -9.05
C THR A 140 -33.54 0.19 -9.87
N SER A 141 -33.55 0.09 -11.20
CA SER A 141 -34.31 1.00 -12.07
C SER A 141 -34.94 0.26 -13.24
N ASP A 142 -35.46 -0.94 -12.98
CA ASP A 142 -36.43 -1.57 -13.86
C ASP A 142 -37.77 -1.57 -13.11
N SER A 143 -38.44 -0.42 -13.14
CA SER A 143 -39.88 -0.38 -12.93
C SER A 143 -40.54 -0.88 -14.22
N PRO A 144 -41.29 -1.99 -14.21
CA PRO A 144 -42.13 -2.32 -15.35
C PRO A 144 -43.30 -1.33 -15.35
N SER A 145 -43.22 -0.27 -16.14
CA SER A 145 -44.40 0.48 -16.55
C SER A 145 -45.14 -0.33 -17.64
N SER A 146 -45.79 -1.42 -17.24
CA SER A 146 -46.76 -2.11 -18.08
C SER A 146 -48.17 -1.89 -17.53
N GLY A 147 -48.91 -1.03 -18.21
CA GLY A 147 -50.33 -1.24 -18.51
C GLY A 147 -51.36 -0.92 -17.43
N SER A 148 -52.02 0.23 -17.59
CA SER A 148 -53.48 0.25 -17.56
C SER A 148 -53.98 1.24 -18.63
N SER A 149 -54.27 0.68 -19.80
CA SER A 149 -55.22 1.25 -20.74
C SER A 149 -56.62 1.19 -20.12
N MET A 150 -57.25 2.34 -19.97
CA MET A 150 -58.69 2.59 -20.15
C MET A 150 -58.93 4.09 -20.24
#